data_AF-A0A0B1S1S6-F1
#
_entry.id   AF-A0A0B1S1S6-F1
#
_cell.length_a   1.000
_cell.length_b   1.000
_cell.length_c   1.000
_cell.angle_alpha   90.00
_cell.angle_beta   90.00
_cell.angle_gamma   90.00
#
_symmetry.space_group_name_H-M   'P 1'
#
loop_
_entity.id
_entity.type
_entity.pdbx_description
1 polymer ?
#
loop_
_entity_poly.entity_id
_entity_poly.type
_entity_poly.pdbx_seq_one_letter_code
_entity_poly.pdbx_strand_id
1 'polypeptide(L)'
;MLEVGLVVLMLARMCNAKIACKNMEGDDVDWFAALKLPSSADNSKGYSFVYFDSKQKGWKKSNELINSKKSAIGATIDQIYGKGKGKMFKIAYNDDSPARKVDSGRGHSKGVALFDENTGFWLLHSVPNYPPLDKYDYPESGTKYAQSFLCLSLDADVLPEIGQYMRFAQVTPFIQNLPGYHRKLAPVLEDVVKRRSLGRSETIYTTIANIKTLNGKKITTFSKHKKSKFDLWHDFIAQNIEAPMAVETWRNGAAQDVGARC
;
A
#
# COMPACT_ATOMS: atom_id res chain seq x y z
N MET A 1 1.03 64.98 7.71
CA MET A 1 0.91 63.60 8.22
C MET A 1 0.76 62.69 7.02
N LEU A 2 1.83 62.01 6.61
CA LEU A 2 1.78 60.97 5.59
C LEU A 2 1.50 59.65 6.33
N GLU A 3 0.34 59.04 6.09
CA GLU A 3 0.08 57.68 6.54
C GLU A 3 0.89 56.70 5.67
N VAL A 4 1.79 55.96 6.31
CA VAL A 4 2.57 54.90 5.68
C VAL A 4 1.74 53.61 5.78
N GLY A 5 1.15 53.20 4.66
CA GLY A 5 0.44 51.93 4.54
C GLY A 5 1.41 50.74 4.56
N LEU A 6 1.26 49.86 5.55
CA LEU A 6 2.00 48.61 5.67
C LEU A 6 1.40 47.55 4.73
N VAL A 7 2.06 47.27 3.60
CA VAL A 7 1.67 46.16 2.71
C VAL A 7 2.35 44.88 3.19
N VAL A 8 1.58 43.98 3.80
CA VAL A 8 2.04 42.62 4.14
C VAL A 8 1.93 41.74 2.90
N LEU A 9 3.03 41.50 2.20
CA LEU A 9 3.11 40.47 1.15
C LEU A 9 3.11 39.08 1.81
N MET A 10 1.95 38.40 1.80
CA MET A 10 1.91 36.95 2.01
C MET A 10 2.52 36.27 0.78
N LEU A 11 3.82 35.95 0.83
CA LEU A 11 4.42 34.98 -0.08
C LEU A 11 3.85 33.60 0.25
N ALA A 12 2.76 33.23 -0.41
CA ALA A 12 2.29 31.85 -0.45
C ALA A 12 3.40 31.01 -1.11
N ARG A 13 4.25 30.38 -0.29
CA ARG A 13 5.14 29.32 -0.77
C ARG A 13 4.24 28.26 -1.39
N MET A 14 4.25 28.14 -2.71
CA MET A 14 3.76 26.96 -3.40
C MET A 14 4.69 25.80 -3.02
N CYS A 15 4.52 25.27 -1.82
CA CYS A 15 5.12 24.01 -1.45
C CYS A 15 4.37 22.98 -2.28
N ASN A 16 5.04 22.37 -3.28
CA ASN A 16 4.48 21.21 -3.94
C ASN A 16 4.18 20.18 -2.85
N ALA A 17 2.90 19.83 -2.68
CA ALA A 17 2.48 18.89 -1.66
C ALA A 17 3.24 17.57 -1.86
N LYS A 18 3.98 17.16 -0.83
CA LYS A 18 4.77 15.93 -0.84
C LYS A 18 3.83 14.72 -1.00
N ILE A 19 4.27 13.74 -1.78
CA ILE A 19 3.56 12.46 -1.89
C ILE A 19 3.92 11.61 -0.68
N ALA A 20 2.94 11.36 0.17
CA ALA A 20 3.11 10.64 1.43
C ALA A 20 1.77 10.06 1.91
N CYS A 21 1.82 9.16 2.89
CA CYS A 21 0.65 8.75 3.66
C CYS A 21 0.04 9.97 4.38
N LYS A 22 -1.29 10.05 4.39
CA LYS A 22 -2.05 11.11 5.07
C LYS A 22 -2.69 10.58 6.35
N ASN A 23 -2.78 11.40 7.39
CA ASN A 23 -3.51 11.08 8.61
C ASN A 23 -4.98 11.53 8.57
N MET A 24 -5.67 11.40 9.70
CA MET A 24 -7.10 11.74 9.82
C MET A 24 -7.37 13.25 9.72
N GLU A 25 -6.34 14.08 9.84
CA GLU A 25 -6.37 15.53 9.67
C GLU A 25 -5.91 15.98 8.27
N GLY A 26 -5.45 15.04 7.43
CA GLY A 26 -4.94 15.30 6.07
C GLY A 26 -3.44 15.66 6.00
N ASP A 27 -2.73 15.62 7.13
CA ASP A 27 -1.30 15.89 7.21
C ASP A 27 -0.46 14.67 6.81
N ASP A 28 0.77 14.93 6.36
CA ASP A 28 1.75 13.88 6.08
C ASP A 28 2.13 13.11 7.37
N VAL A 29 2.18 11.79 7.27
CA VAL A 29 2.67 10.88 8.32
C VAL A 29 3.64 9.85 7.76
N ASP A 30 4.51 9.35 8.63
CA ASP A 30 5.57 8.42 8.24
C ASP A 30 5.02 7.04 7.88
N TRP A 31 4.05 6.58 8.65
CA TRP A 31 3.29 5.36 8.41
C TRP A 31 1.95 5.43 9.12
N PHE A 32 0.99 4.63 8.64
CA PHE A 32 -0.22 4.31 9.40
C PHE A 32 -0.65 2.86 9.17
N ALA A 33 -1.35 2.32 10.16
CA ALA A 33 -2.14 1.10 10.07
C ALA A 33 -3.62 1.42 10.30
N ALA A 34 -4.51 0.74 9.58
CA ALA A 34 -5.95 0.89 9.77
C ALA A 34 -6.66 -0.45 9.65
N LEU A 35 -7.73 -0.61 10.42
CA LEU A 35 -8.64 -1.77 10.36
C LEU A 35 -10.06 -1.26 10.17
N LYS A 36 -10.63 -1.56 9.00
CA LYS A 36 -12.01 -1.25 8.66
C LYS A 36 -12.93 -2.33 9.23
N LEU A 37 -13.99 -1.92 9.93
CA LEU A 37 -14.85 -2.80 10.73
C LEU A 37 -15.84 -3.59 9.86
N PRO A 38 -16.09 -4.89 10.11
CA PRO A 38 -17.08 -5.63 9.35
C PRO A 38 -18.49 -5.04 9.57
N SER A 39 -19.38 -5.19 8.58
CA SER A 39 -20.74 -4.62 8.68
C SER A 39 -21.54 -5.16 9.86
N SER A 40 -21.25 -6.37 10.33
CA SER A 40 -21.88 -6.98 11.51
C SER A 40 -21.49 -6.31 12.84
N ALA A 41 -20.38 -5.57 12.87
CA ALA A 41 -19.86 -4.91 14.07
C ALA A 41 -19.77 -3.38 13.91
N ASP A 42 -20.41 -2.83 12.87
CA ASP A 42 -20.35 -1.40 12.55
C ASP A 42 -21.72 -0.81 12.24
N ASN A 43 -22.14 0.15 13.06
CA ASN A 43 -23.37 0.91 12.85
C ASN A 43 -23.37 1.70 11.53
N SER A 44 -22.19 1.99 10.98
CA SER A 44 -22.02 2.62 9.66
C SER A 44 -21.93 1.58 8.53
N LYS A 45 -22.49 0.38 8.71
CA LYS A 45 -22.61 -0.68 7.70
C LYS A 45 -21.28 -1.12 7.08
N GLY A 46 -20.19 -1.05 7.83
CA GLY A 46 -18.87 -1.48 7.41
C GLY A 46 -18.06 -0.39 6.69
N TYR A 47 -18.31 0.87 7.01
CA TYR A 47 -17.52 2.02 6.55
C TYR A 47 -16.69 2.68 7.67
N SER A 48 -16.95 2.36 8.94
CA SER A 48 -16.08 2.79 10.04
C SER A 48 -14.74 2.05 10.03
N PHE A 49 -13.70 2.70 10.51
CA PHE A 49 -12.40 2.08 10.73
C PHE A 49 -11.71 2.64 11.97
N VAL A 50 -10.82 1.83 12.55
CA VAL A 50 -9.85 2.25 13.54
C VAL A 50 -8.51 2.49 12.88
N TYR A 51 -7.73 3.42 13.43
CA TYR A 51 -6.56 4.01 12.80
C TYR A 51 -5.44 4.21 13.84
N PHE A 52 -4.21 3.95 13.43
CA PHE A 52 -3.01 4.20 14.23
C PHE A 52 -1.85 4.64 13.34
N ASP A 53 -1.19 5.75 13.68
CA ASP A 53 -0.07 6.30 12.91
C ASP A 53 1.16 6.61 13.75
N SER A 54 2.19 7.09 13.06
CA SER A 54 3.46 7.53 13.64
C SER A 54 3.40 8.72 14.62
N LYS A 55 2.31 9.49 14.65
CA LYS A 55 2.18 10.74 15.43
C LYS A 55 1.31 10.59 16.68
N GLN A 56 0.55 9.51 16.79
CA GLN A 56 -0.30 9.26 17.94
C GLN A 56 0.13 8.03 18.76
N LYS A 57 -0.55 7.80 19.88
CA LYS A 57 -0.41 6.58 20.68
C LYS A 57 -1.68 5.74 20.53
N GLY A 58 -1.50 4.49 20.13
CA GLY A 58 -2.59 3.50 20.06
C GLY A 58 -3.61 3.76 18.96
N TRP A 59 -4.60 2.88 18.93
CA TRP A 59 -5.70 2.90 17.97
C TRP A 59 -6.76 3.93 18.36
N LYS A 60 -7.24 4.69 17.38
CA LYS A 60 -8.39 5.60 17.51
C LYS A 60 -9.42 5.28 16.44
N LYS A 61 -10.71 5.41 16.77
CA LYS A 61 -11.76 5.34 15.76
C LYS A 61 -11.71 6.61 14.91
N SER A 62 -11.81 6.46 13.58
CA SER A 62 -11.89 7.59 12.67
C SER A 62 -13.24 8.31 12.80
N ASN A 63 -13.21 9.63 12.75
CA ASN A 63 -14.41 10.47 12.65
C ASN A 63 -14.96 10.52 11.21
N GLU A 64 -14.11 10.22 10.22
CA GLU A 64 -14.48 10.12 8.82
C GLU A 64 -14.74 8.66 8.43
N LEU A 65 -15.71 8.43 7.56
CA LEU A 65 -15.95 7.12 6.96
C LEU A 65 -14.92 6.83 5.87
N ILE A 66 -14.58 5.55 5.66
CA ILE A 66 -13.55 5.17 4.69
C ILE A 66 -13.86 5.60 3.25
N ASN A 67 -15.13 5.73 2.86
CA ASN A 67 -15.53 6.24 1.54
C ASN A 67 -15.36 7.76 1.38
N SER A 68 -15.02 8.49 2.45
CA SER A 68 -14.71 9.92 2.41
C SER A 68 -13.29 10.18 1.92
N LYS A 69 -13.11 11.14 1.00
CA LYS A 69 -11.79 11.67 0.61
C LYS A 69 -11.05 12.36 1.77
N LYS A 70 -11.76 12.74 2.82
CA LYS A 70 -11.17 13.35 4.02
C LYS A 70 -10.64 12.30 5.02
N SER A 71 -11.03 11.03 4.87
CA SER A 71 -10.45 9.96 5.68
C SER A 71 -8.97 9.80 5.38
N ALA A 72 -8.18 9.32 6.33
CA ALA A 72 -6.73 9.09 6.13
C ALA A 72 -6.43 8.22 4.90
N ILE A 73 -7.20 7.14 4.71
CA ILE A 73 -7.09 6.23 3.55
C ILE A 73 -7.51 6.96 2.28
N GLY A 74 -8.60 7.72 2.32
CA GLY A 74 -9.09 8.51 1.20
C GLY A 74 -8.14 9.59 0.74
N ALA A 75 -7.67 10.42 1.66
CA ALA A 75 -6.69 11.46 1.37
C ALA A 75 -5.40 10.88 0.81
N THR A 76 -4.98 9.70 1.29
CA THR A 76 -3.79 9.00 0.78
C THR A 76 -3.99 8.52 -0.66
N ILE A 77 -5.03 7.73 -0.92
CA ILE A 77 -5.26 7.13 -2.24
C ILE A 77 -5.70 8.17 -3.27
N ASP A 78 -6.42 9.23 -2.89
CA ASP A 78 -6.89 10.25 -3.83
C ASP A 78 -5.72 10.94 -4.58
N GLN A 79 -4.52 10.93 -3.99
CA GLN A 79 -3.29 11.43 -4.63
C GLN A 79 -2.99 10.76 -5.98
N ILE A 80 -3.45 9.51 -6.23
CA ILE A 80 -3.19 8.80 -7.50
C ILE A 80 -4.01 9.33 -8.68
N TYR A 81 -5.11 10.05 -8.42
CA TYR A 81 -6.04 10.59 -9.42
C TYR A 81 -5.77 12.06 -9.76
N GLY A 82 -4.86 12.72 -9.05
CA GLY A 82 -4.56 14.14 -9.27
C GLY A 82 -4.04 14.46 -10.68
N LYS A 83 -4.12 15.73 -11.07
CA LYS A 83 -3.48 16.23 -12.30
C LYS A 83 -1.94 16.16 -12.16
N GLY A 84 -1.23 16.00 -13.29
CA GLY A 84 0.24 16.02 -13.32
C GLY A 84 0.94 14.71 -12.93
N LYS A 85 0.19 13.63 -12.67
CA LYS A 85 0.75 12.33 -12.24
C LYS A 85 1.36 11.49 -13.38
N GLY A 86 1.31 11.98 -14.61
CA GLY A 86 1.93 11.32 -15.77
C GLY A 86 3.46 11.21 -15.69
N LYS A 87 4.11 12.03 -14.86
CA LYS A 87 5.57 11.97 -14.60
C LYS A 87 5.94 11.14 -13.36
N MET A 88 4.95 10.63 -12.62
CA MET A 88 5.14 9.86 -11.40
C MET A 88 5.00 8.37 -11.66
N PHE A 89 5.77 7.53 -10.96
CA PHE A 89 5.49 6.11 -10.92
C PHE A 89 4.17 5.89 -10.19
N LYS A 90 3.26 5.17 -10.83
CA LYS A 90 1.95 4.83 -10.28
C LYS A 90 1.70 3.36 -10.50
N ILE A 91 1.23 2.67 -9.47
CA ILE A 91 0.73 1.30 -9.60
C ILE A 91 -0.41 1.06 -8.63
N ALA A 92 -1.51 0.50 -9.10
CA ALA A 92 -2.47 -0.21 -8.26
C ALA A 92 -2.52 -1.65 -8.75
N TYR A 93 -2.44 -2.58 -7.81
CA TYR A 93 -2.48 -4.01 -8.09
C TYR A 93 -3.51 -4.69 -7.20
N ASN A 94 -4.24 -5.63 -7.77
CA ASN A 94 -5.30 -6.37 -7.10
C ASN A 94 -5.59 -7.63 -7.91
N ASP A 95 -5.57 -8.81 -7.30
CA ASP A 95 -5.94 -10.08 -7.94
C ASP A 95 -7.43 -10.17 -8.28
N ASP A 96 -8.28 -9.37 -7.62
CA ASP A 96 -9.70 -9.19 -7.90
C ASP A 96 -9.97 -7.69 -8.16
N SER A 97 -9.46 -7.17 -9.28
CA SER A 97 -9.46 -5.73 -9.60
C SER A 97 -10.79 -5.25 -10.21
N PRO A 98 -11.15 -3.96 -10.11
CA PRO A 98 -12.35 -3.43 -10.74
C PRO A 98 -12.29 -3.39 -12.29
N ALA A 99 -11.12 -3.62 -12.88
CA ALA A 99 -10.92 -3.57 -14.33
C ALA A 99 -10.90 -4.95 -15.01
N ARG A 100 -10.78 -6.04 -14.23
CA ARG A 100 -10.51 -7.38 -14.76
C ARG A 100 -11.09 -8.47 -13.85
N LYS A 101 -11.47 -9.59 -14.46
CA LYS A 101 -11.82 -10.82 -13.73
C LYS A 101 -10.66 -11.28 -12.85
N VAL A 102 -11.00 -12.01 -11.78
CA VAL A 102 -10.04 -12.59 -10.82
C VAL A 102 -8.92 -13.35 -11.55
N ASP A 103 -7.68 -13.06 -11.18
CA ASP A 103 -6.49 -13.76 -11.69
C ASP A 103 -5.96 -14.76 -10.66
N SER A 104 -6.51 -15.97 -10.68
CA SER A 104 -6.16 -17.05 -9.75
C SER A 104 -4.75 -17.65 -9.98
N GLY A 105 -4.08 -17.31 -11.09
CA GLY A 105 -2.75 -17.82 -11.42
C GLY A 105 -1.59 -17.02 -10.81
N ARG A 106 -1.91 -15.96 -10.07
CA ARG A 106 -1.01 -14.93 -9.54
C ARG A 106 -1.24 -14.73 -8.04
N GLY A 107 -0.39 -13.94 -7.38
CA GLY A 107 -0.49 -13.76 -5.94
C GLY A 107 -1.76 -13.05 -5.51
N HIS A 108 -2.39 -13.54 -4.44
CA HIS A 108 -3.46 -12.87 -3.71
C HIS A 108 -2.91 -11.65 -2.96
N SER A 109 -2.61 -10.59 -3.70
CA SER A 109 -1.88 -9.43 -3.22
C SER A 109 -2.49 -8.17 -3.79
N LYS A 110 -2.64 -7.16 -2.92
CA LYS A 110 -3.32 -5.91 -3.27
C LYS A 110 -2.61 -4.72 -2.64
N GLY A 111 -2.55 -3.62 -3.38
CA GLY A 111 -1.93 -2.40 -2.91
C GLY A 111 -1.84 -1.31 -3.96
N VAL A 112 -1.38 -0.15 -3.51
CA VAL A 112 -1.26 1.08 -4.28
C VAL A 112 0.07 1.74 -3.95
N ALA A 113 0.79 2.19 -4.97
CA ALA A 113 1.99 2.99 -4.81
C ALA A 113 1.98 4.17 -5.77
N LEU A 114 2.46 5.31 -5.26
CA LEU A 114 2.65 6.53 -6.03
C LEU A 114 3.95 7.19 -5.57
N PHE A 115 4.85 7.44 -6.51
CA PHE A 115 6.16 8.02 -6.25
C PHE A 115 6.46 9.13 -7.26
N ASP A 116 6.87 10.29 -6.76
CA ASP A 116 7.62 11.24 -7.56
C ASP A 116 9.10 10.80 -7.64
N GLU A 117 10.00 11.69 -8.06
CA GLU A 117 11.42 11.34 -8.19
C GLU A 117 12.15 11.24 -6.84
N ASN A 118 11.57 11.78 -5.76
CA ASN A 118 12.19 11.85 -4.44
C ASN A 118 11.49 10.93 -3.44
N THR A 119 10.16 11.00 -3.34
CA THR A 119 9.38 10.35 -2.29
C THR A 119 8.05 9.82 -2.81
N GLY A 120 7.42 8.98 -2.01
CA GLY A 120 6.11 8.46 -2.30
C GLY A 120 5.47 7.75 -1.12
N PHE A 121 4.38 7.06 -1.41
CA PHE A 121 3.81 6.10 -0.49
C PHE A 121 3.65 4.74 -1.14
N TRP A 122 3.70 3.70 -0.29
CA TRP A 122 3.27 2.35 -0.62
C TRP A 122 2.23 1.89 0.40
N LEU A 123 1.03 1.63 -0.08
CA LEU A 123 -0.12 1.21 0.71
C LEU A 123 -0.49 -0.24 0.35
N LEU A 124 -0.46 -1.12 1.35
CA LEU A 124 -0.91 -2.51 1.26
C LEU A 124 -2.33 -2.61 1.84
N HIS A 125 -3.19 -3.40 1.23
CA HIS A 125 -4.56 -3.61 1.71
C HIS A 125 -5.11 -5.00 1.38
N SER A 126 -6.26 -5.34 1.96
CA SER A 126 -6.97 -6.62 1.70
C SER A 126 -8.26 -6.46 0.86
N VAL A 127 -8.65 -5.23 0.51
CA VAL A 127 -9.93 -4.91 -0.15
C VAL A 127 -10.01 -5.38 -1.61
N PRO A 128 -10.96 -6.26 -1.99
CA PRO A 128 -11.21 -6.59 -3.39
C PRO A 128 -11.83 -5.41 -4.14
N ASN A 129 -11.69 -5.38 -5.47
CA ASN A 129 -12.24 -4.36 -6.36
C ASN A 129 -11.83 -2.92 -5.99
N TYR A 130 -10.61 -2.75 -5.48
CA TYR A 130 -10.09 -1.48 -4.98
C TYR A 130 -8.65 -1.20 -5.45
N PRO A 131 -8.27 0.08 -5.64
CA PRO A 131 -9.14 1.26 -5.70
C PRO A 131 -9.90 1.39 -7.05
N PRO A 132 -10.95 2.22 -7.14
CA PRO A 132 -11.63 2.51 -8.41
C PRO A 132 -10.71 3.17 -9.46
N LEU A 133 -11.10 3.22 -10.72
CA LEU A 133 -10.23 3.70 -11.81
C LEU A 133 -10.10 5.23 -11.89
N ASP A 134 -11.19 5.97 -11.63
CA ASP A 134 -11.26 7.38 -12.00
C ASP A 134 -11.19 8.35 -10.82
N LYS A 135 -11.79 7.98 -9.69
CA LYS A 135 -11.87 8.80 -8.48
C LYS A 135 -11.87 7.93 -7.24
N TYR A 136 -11.42 8.51 -6.14
CA TYR A 136 -11.50 7.83 -4.85
C TYR A 136 -12.95 7.53 -4.46
N ASP A 137 -13.18 6.28 -4.08
CA ASP A 137 -14.35 5.78 -3.36
C ASP A 137 -13.98 4.43 -2.70
N TYR A 138 -14.84 3.94 -1.81
CA TYR A 138 -14.69 2.63 -1.19
C TYR A 138 -15.78 1.66 -1.69
N PRO A 139 -15.41 0.51 -2.29
CA PRO A 139 -16.37 -0.38 -2.93
C PRO A 139 -17.28 -1.04 -1.90
N GLU A 140 -18.56 -1.19 -2.26
CA GLU A 140 -19.54 -1.87 -1.43
C GLU A 140 -19.12 -3.31 -1.11
N SER A 141 -18.44 -4.00 -2.03
CA SER A 141 -17.89 -5.35 -1.82
C SER A 141 -16.89 -5.42 -0.65
N GLY A 142 -16.25 -4.30 -0.31
CA GLY A 142 -15.34 -4.17 0.84
C GLY A 142 -16.04 -3.96 2.18
N THR A 143 -17.37 -3.84 2.23
CA THR A 143 -18.14 -3.51 3.46
C THR A 143 -18.42 -4.72 4.36
N LYS A 144 -18.56 -5.91 3.78
CA LYS A 144 -18.98 -7.13 4.50
C LYS A 144 -17.99 -7.54 5.59
N TYR A 145 -16.72 -7.68 5.23
CA TYR A 145 -15.67 -8.18 6.13
C TYR A 145 -14.78 -7.06 6.66
N ALA A 146 -14.05 -7.38 7.72
CA ALA A 146 -12.95 -6.54 8.17
C ALA A 146 -11.88 -6.45 7.07
N GLN A 147 -11.24 -5.30 6.96
CA GLN A 147 -10.15 -5.09 5.99
C GLN A 147 -8.98 -4.38 6.67
N SER A 148 -7.77 -4.80 6.34
CA SER A 148 -6.53 -4.20 6.86
C SER A 148 -5.87 -3.29 5.86
N PHE A 149 -5.23 -2.24 6.36
CA PHE A 149 -4.42 -1.30 5.58
C PHE A 149 -3.12 -1.01 6.31
N LEU A 150 -2.03 -0.92 5.56
CA LEU A 150 -0.74 -0.42 6.02
C LEU A 150 -0.21 0.54 4.96
N CYS A 151 0.08 1.77 5.34
CA CYS A 151 0.72 2.76 4.47
C CYS A 151 2.09 3.13 5.00
N LEU A 152 3.06 3.19 4.10
CA LEU A 152 4.44 3.58 4.37
C LEU A 152 4.80 4.77 3.49
N SER A 153 5.26 5.87 4.08
CA SER A 153 5.88 6.98 3.34
C SER A 153 7.36 6.68 3.18
N LEU A 154 7.85 6.73 1.95
CA LEU A 154 9.14 6.15 1.56
C LEU A 154 9.89 7.09 0.61
N ASP A 155 11.22 7.04 0.64
CA ASP A 155 12.06 7.60 -0.41
C ASP A 155 11.89 6.76 -1.71
N ALA A 156 12.10 7.38 -2.87
CA ALA A 156 11.98 6.68 -4.15
C ALA A 156 13.09 5.65 -4.36
N ASP A 157 14.20 5.76 -3.64
CA ASP A 157 15.37 4.88 -3.73
C ASP A 157 15.06 3.42 -3.33
N VAL A 158 14.00 3.17 -2.54
CA VAL A 158 13.55 1.80 -2.18
C VAL A 158 12.70 1.11 -3.25
N LEU A 159 12.44 1.76 -4.38
CA LEU A 159 11.67 1.18 -5.48
C LEU A 159 12.25 -0.12 -6.06
N PRO A 160 13.58 -0.35 -6.11
CA PRO A 160 14.14 -1.64 -6.49
C PRO A 160 13.65 -2.77 -5.57
N GLU A 161 13.69 -2.58 -4.26
CA GLU A 161 13.25 -3.56 -3.24
C GLU A 161 11.75 -3.80 -3.33
N ILE A 162 10.94 -2.74 -3.41
CA ILE A 162 9.48 -2.86 -3.59
C ILE A 162 9.17 -3.59 -4.90
N GLY A 163 9.91 -3.28 -5.97
CA GLY A 163 9.74 -3.92 -7.26
C GLY A 163 10.07 -5.41 -7.22
N GLN A 164 11.10 -5.83 -6.47
CA GLN A 164 11.37 -7.25 -6.24
C GLN A 164 10.25 -7.91 -5.44
N TYR A 165 9.77 -7.27 -4.35
CA TYR A 165 8.62 -7.77 -3.60
C TYR A 165 7.43 -8.04 -4.53
N MET A 166 7.08 -7.07 -5.38
CA MET A 166 5.97 -7.16 -6.32
C MET A 166 6.18 -8.24 -7.39
N ARG A 167 7.40 -8.38 -7.90
CA ARG A 167 7.78 -9.39 -8.91
C ARG A 167 7.64 -10.79 -8.36
N PHE A 168 8.16 -11.05 -7.15
CA PHE A 168 8.08 -12.36 -6.51
C PHE A 168 6.65 -12.70 -6.11
N ALA A 169 5.90 -11.74 -5.55
CA ALA A 169 4.49 -11.92 -5.24
C ALA A 169 3.63 -12.10 -6.51
N GLN A 170 4.18 -11.85 -7.70
CA GLN A 170 3.48 -11.86 -8.97
C GLN A 170 2.21 -11.02 -8.92
N VAL A 171 2.31 -9.78 -8.42
CA VAL A 171 1.14 -8.89 -8.30
C VAL A 171 0.41 -8.71 -9.65
N THR A 172 -0.86 -8.31 -9.61
CA THR A 172 -1.71 -8.09 -10.78
C THR A 172 -2.01 -6.60 -10.95
N PRO A 173 -1.20 -5.85 -11.71
CA PRO A 173 -1.41 -4.41 -11.92
C PRO A 173 -2.63 -4.13 -12.80
N PHE A 174 -3.36 -3.06 -12.49
CA PHE A 174 -4.51 -2.60 -13.27
C PHE A 174 -4.58 -1.07 -13.46
N ILE A 175 -3.98 -0.28 -12.56
CA ILE A 175 -3.60 1.11 -12.81
C ILE A 175 -2.09 1.16 -12.84
N GLN A 176 -1.48 1.70 -13.90
CA GLN A 176 -0.02 1.74 -13.97
C GLN A 176 0.53 2.91 -14.80
N ASN A 177 1.68 3.42 -14.37
CA ASN A 177 2.53 4.33 -15.12
C ASN A 177 4.00 4.10 -14.69
N LEU A 178 4.92 3.96 -15.65
CA LEU A 178 6.34 3.77 -15.38
C LEU A 178 7.17 4.75 -16.24
N PRO A 179 7.37 5.98 -15.74
CA PRO A 179 8.20 7.00 -16.39
C PRO A 179 9.67 6.58 -16.54
N GLY A 180 10.39 7.28 -17.41
CA GLY A 180 11.79 6.97 -17.72
C GLY A 180 12.73 7.07 -16.51
N TYR A 181 12.50 8.01 -15.59
CA TYR A 181 13.29 8.13 -14.36
C TYR A 181 13.14 6.87 -13.49
N HIS A 182 11.91 6.52 -13.12
CA HIS A 182 11.62 5.36 -12.27
C HIS A 182 12.02 4.04 -12.90
N ARG A 183 11.93 3.92 -14.24
CA ARG A 183 12.44 2.77 -14.98
C ARG A 183 13.95 2.60 -14.82
N LYS A 184 14.71 3.69 -14.85
CA LYS A 184 16.17 3.67 -14.63
C LYS A 184 16.50 3.37 -13.18
N LEU A 185 15.76 3.98 -12.24
CA LEU A 185 15.95 3.77 -10.81
C LEU A 185 15.67 2.33 -10.38
N ALA A 186 14.57 1.74 -10.88
CA ALA A 186 14.16 0.38 -10.54
C ALA A 186 13.73 -0.41 -11.81
N PRO A 187 14.69 -0.92 -12.60
CA PRO A 187 14.40 -1.64 -13.84
C PRO A 187 13.50 -2.87 -13.66
N VAL A 188 13.52 -3.49 -12.47
CA VAL A 188 12.65 -4.62 -12.10
C VAL A 188 11.15 -4.28 -12.23
N LEU A 189 10.76 -3.01 -12.11
CA LEU A 189 9.37 -2.57 -12.27
C LEU A 189 8.85 -2.82 -13.69
N GLU A 190 9.72 -2.91 -14.70
CA GLU A 190 9.30 -3.32 -16.04
C GLU A 190 8.69 -4.72 -16.06
N ASP A 191 9.30 -5.66 -15.34
CA ASP A 191 8.79 -7.02 -15.25
C ASP A 191 7.46 -7.05 -14.50
N VAL A 192 7.30 -6.19 -13.49
CA VAL A 192 6.04 -6.02 -12.75
C VAL A 192 4.93 -5.53 -13.68
N VAL A 193 5.11 -4.39 -14.36
CA VAL A 193 4.06 -3.80 -15.22
C VAL A 193 3.75 -4.65 -16.46
N LYS A 194 4.75 -5.38 -16.98
CA LYS A 194 4.58 -6.35 -18.07
C LYS A 194 4.12 -7.73 -17.59
N ARG A 195 3.92 -7.91 -16.27
CA ARG A 195 3.48 -9.16 -15.62
C ARG A 195 4.37 -10.37 -15.94
N ARG A 196 5.66 -10.14 -16.22
CA ARG A 196 6.61 -11.20 -16.55
C ARG A 196 6.87 -12.09 -15.33
N SER A 197 6.88 -13.40 -15.57
CA SER A 197 7.24 -14.39 -14.55
C SER A 197 8.76 -14.51 -14.44
N LEU A 198 9.24 -15.08 -13.33
CA LEU A 198 10.63 -15.52 -13.21
C LEU A 198 11.00 -16.48 -14.36
N GLY A 199 12.26 -16.42 -14.78
CA GLY A 199 12.82 -17.28 -15.82
C GLY A 199 12.72 -18.77 -15.49
N ARG A 200 12.91 -19.61 -16.50
CA ARG A 200 12.92 -21.07 -16.30
C ARG A 200 14.15 -21.55 -15.52
N SER A 201 15.28 -20.86 -15.65
CA SER A 201 16.54 -21.12 -14.96
C SER A 201 16.56 -20.67 -13.50
N GLU A 202 15.59 -19.88 -13.06
CA GLU A 202 15.58 -19.32 -11.72
C GLU A 202 15.37 -20.40 -10.66
N THR A 203 16.24 -20.43 -9.66
CA THR A 203 16.20 -21.35 -8.52
C THR A 203 15.84 -20.64 -7.20
N ILE A 204 15.94 -19.32 -7.16
CA ILE A 204 15.55 -18.51 -6.00
C ILE A 204 14.10 -18.04 -6.19
N TYR A 205 13.27 -18.36 -5.20
CA TYR A 205 11.83 -18.07 -5.22
C TYR A 205 11.37 -17.17 -4.09
N THR A 206 12.30 -16.53 -3.39
CA THR A 206 12.04 -15.63 -2.27
C THR A 206 12.84 -14.35 -2.37
N THR A 207 12.35 -13.32 -1.69
CA THR A 207 13.11 -12.09 -1.44
C THR A 207 12.83 -11.59 -0.02
N ILE A 208 13.89 -11.08 0.60
CA ILE A 208 13.84 -10.35 1.87
C ILE A 208 14.54 -9.02 1.62
N ALA A 209 13.93 -7.92 2.04
CA ALA A 209 14.57 -6.62 2.00
C ALA A 209 14.32 -5.85 3.30
N ASN A 210 15.32 -5.07 3.71
CA ASN A 210 15.18 -4.14 4.82
C ASN A 210 15.11 -2.72 4.24
N ILE A 211 13.97 -2.08 4.41
CA ILE A 211 13.72 -0.70 3.98
C ILE A 211 13.47 0.17 5.21
N LYS A 212 13.45 1.48 5.01
CA LYS A 212 13.09 2.45 6.05
C LYS A 212 12.04 3.40 5.52
N THR A 213 11.13 3.80 6.39
CA THR A 213 10.28 4.97 6.14
C THR A 213 11.09 6.26 6.19
N LEU A 214 10.51 7.36 5.72
CA LEU A 214 11.15 8.69 5.69
C LEU A 214 11.71 9.13 7.06
N ASN A 215 11.03 8.77 8.15
CA ASN A 215 11.45 9.08 9.52
C ASN A 215 12.14 7.89 10.20
N GLY A 216 12.64 6.92 9.43
CA GLY A 216 13.57 5.90 9.90
C GLY A 216 12.96 4.68 10.58
N LYS A 217 11.64 4.47 10.50
CA LYS A 217 11.03 3.20 10.96
C LYS A 217 11.56 2.08 10.07
N LYS A 218 12.28 1.13 10.68
CA LYS A 218 12.78 -0.06 9.99
C LYS A 218 11.61 -0.98 9.64
N ILE A 219 11.59 -1.43 8.39
CA ILE A 219 10.61 -2.37 7.85
C ILE A 219 11.36 -3.51 7.17
N THR A 220 11.00 -4.74 7.49
CA THR A 220 11.48 -5.92 6.76
C THR A 220 10.34 -6.43 5.89
N THR A 221 10.60 -6.57 4.59
CA THR A 221 9.65 -7.09 3.61
C THR A 221 10.02 -8.53 3.26
N PHE A 222 9.00 -9.38 3.16
CA PHE A 222 9.13 -10.78 2.78
C PHE A 222 8.22 -11.05 1.59
N SER A 223 8.72 -11.70 0.55
CA SER A 223 7.89 -12.13 -0.58
C SER A 223 8.32 -13.49 -1.08
N LYS A 224 7.35 -14.28 -1.51
CA LYS A 224 7.57 -15.60 -2.09
C LYS A 224 6.88 -15.69 -3.45
N HIS A 225 7.52 -16.40 -4.36
CA HIS A 225 6.97 -16.79 -5.65
C HIS A 225 6.17 -18.09 -5.50
N LYS A 226 5.17 -18.31 -6.36
CA LYS A 226 4.31 -19.51 -6.35
C LYS A 226 5.04 -20.85 -6.51
N LYS A 227 6.29 -20.81 -6.98
CA LYS A 227 7.17 -22.00 -7.07
C LYS A 227 7.79 -22.39 -5.73
N SER A 228 7.70 -21.53 -4.71
CA SER A 228 8.12 -21.84 -3.35
C SER A 228 7.26 -22.95 -2.77
N LYS A 229 7.88 -24.00 -2.25
CA LYS A 229 7.20 -25.18 -1.70
C LYS A 229 7.27 -25.22 -0.16
N PHE A 230 7.05 -24.07 0.48
CA PHE A 230 7.12 -23.93 1.94
C PHE A 230 6.01 -22.99 2.45
N ASP A 231 5.68 -23.09 3.74
CA ASP A 231 4.72 -22.21 4.41
C ASP A 231 5.29 -20.79 4.61
N LEU A 232 4.53 -19.76 4.20
CA LEU A 232 5.04 -18.38 4.24
C LEU A 232 5.35 -17.91 5.67
N TRP A 233 4.51 -18.28 6.62
CA TRP A 233 4.59 -17.79 7.99
C TRP A 233 5.55 -18.63 8.80
N HIS A 234 5.34 -19.95 8.83
CA HIS A 234 6.11 -20.87 9.67
C HIS A 234 7.53 -21.10 9.15
N ASP A 235 7.69 -21.44 7.86
CA ASP A 235 8.98 -21.88 7.31
C ASP A 235 9.87 -20.73 6.82
N PHE A 236 9.31 -19.51 6.73
CA PHE A 236 10.02 -18.37 6.17
C PHE A 236 10.01 -17.15 7.09
N ILE A 237 8.87 -16.54 7.35
CA ILE A 237 8.83 -15.30 8.15
C ILE A 237 9.32 -15.58 9.57
N ALA A 238 8.72 -16.52 10.31
CA ALA A 238 9.07 -16.83 11.69
C ALA A 238 10.55 -17.22 11.84
N GLN A 239 11.09 -18.03 10.91
CA GLN A 239 12.49 -18.43 10.89
C GLN A 239 13.45 -17.25 10.69
N ASN A 240 13.09 -16.27 9.84
CA ASN A 240 13.96 -15.13 9.55
C ASN A 240 13.86 -14.00 10.58
N ILE A 241 12.73 -13.87 11.29
CA ILE A 241 12.57 -12.88 12.37
C ILE A 241 12.94 -13.44 13.75
N GLU A 242 13.18 -14.76 13.85
CA GLU A 242 13.52 -15.47 15.09
C GLU A 242 12.49 -15.23 16.22
N ALA A 243 11.20 -15.21 15.87
CA ALA A 243 10.12 -14.96 16.81
C ALA A 243 8.89 -15.81 16.49
N PRO A 244 8.18 -16.31 17.53
CA PRO A 244 6.92 -17.02 17.33
C PRO A 244 5.85 -16.05 16.81
N MET A 245 5.02 -16.54 15.91
CA MET A 245 4.02 -15.78 15.19
C MET A 245 2.63 -16.33 15.46
N ALA A 246 1.70 -15.46 15.86
CA ALA A 246 0.28 -15.77 15.87
C ALA A 246 -0.33 -15.36 14.52
N VAL A 247 -0.71 -16.34 13.69
CA VAL A 247 -1.19 -16.11 12.33
C VAL A 247 -2.57 -16.71 12.13
N GLU A 248 -3.49 -15.91 11.59
CA GLU A 248 -4.77 -16.39 11.09
C GLU A 248 -4.88 -15.97 9.63
N THR A 249 -5.16 -16.93 8.76
CA THR A 249 -5.44 -16.70 7.34
C THR A 249 -6.78 -17.35 6.99
N TRP A 250 -7.32 -17.07 5.79
CA TRP A 250 -8.55 -17.72 5.35
C TRP A 250 -8.40 -19.26 5.38
N ARG A 251 -9.16 -19.92 6.26
CA ARG A 251 -9.08 -21.37 6.52
C ARG A 251 -9.68 -22.25 5.40
N ASN A 252 -10.12 -21.66 4.31
CA ASN A 252 -10.73 -22.36 3.17
C ASN A 252 -9.74 -22.60 2.02
N GLY A 253 -8.43 -22.51 2.28
CA GLY A 253 -7.38 -22.76 1.30
C GLY A 253 -7.05 -24.25 1.15
N ALA A 254 -6.27 -24.58 0.11
CA ALA A 254 -5.77 -25.94 -0.13
C ALA A 254 -4.47 -26.27 0.65
N ALA A 255 -4.03 -25.39 1.55
CA ALA A 255 -2.81 -25.55 2.33
C ALA A 255 -3.05 -26.40 3.59
N GLN A 256 -1.98 -27.01 4.11
CA GLN A 256 -2.01 -27.72 5.38
C GLN A 256 -2.25 -26.73 6.54
N ASP A 257 -3.19 -27.03 7.43
CA ASP A 257 -3.38 -26.29 8.68
C ASP A 257 -2.22 -26.64 9.63
N VAL A 258 -1.29 -25.70 9.79
CA VAL A 258 -0.13 -25.82 10.71
C VAL A 258 -0.42 -25.22 12.09
N GLY A 259 -1.68 -24.85 12.37
CA GLY A 259 -2.08 -24.14 13.57
C GLY A 259 -1.83 -22.64 13.49
N ALA A 260 -2.44 -21.90 14.43
CA ALA A 260 -2.37 -20.44 14.47
C ALA A 260 -1.10 -19.90 15.15
N ARG A 261 -0.21 -20.77 15.63
CA ARG A 261 1.03 -20.41 16.30
C ARG A 261 2.18 -21.17 15.64
N CYS A 262 3.09 -20.43 15.02
CA CYS A 262 4.34 -20.93 14.46
C CYS A 262 5.55 -20.27 15.09
#